data_AF-A0A8C6U904-F1
#
_entry.id   AF-A0A8C6U904-F1
#
_cell.length_a   1.000
_cell.length_b   1.000
_cell.length_c   1.000
_cell.angle_alpha   90.00
_cell.angle_beta   90.00
_cell.angle_gamma   90.00
#
_symmetry.space_group_name_H-M   'P 1'
#
loop_
_entity.id
_entity.type
_entity.pdbx_description
1 polymer ?
#
loop_
_entity_poly.entity_id
_entity_poly.type
_entity_poly.pdbx_seq_one_letter_code
_entity_poly.pdbx_strand_id
1 'polypeptide(L)'
;RKKIDGWMDGQDCPNTSLNGTCLRDMSGAHRWRQFLLEELEHLNQASEEINKLELQLDDARSSYRRILTDSARKLNAQGSQLGTCIEKARPYYEARRLAKEAQQETQKAALRYERAVSMHTAAREMVYVAEQGLLADRNTMDPTWQEMLNHATAKVNEAEEERLRSEREHQRVTQLCQQAEARVQTLQKALKKVIVKSKPYFELKVQFNHILEEHKAKVVQLEGQVSKVKTRYSVALRNLEQISEQIHAQRGRVRASRRPLDGCGGRSSPVGAEAEWVERHRQSGWGQASEEEGLEGSDRLSVISLQTIASDLEKCDSVEHLGELSDCGSVRGEERGRRAVRGAKPKTRGKKQLKDVL
;
A
#
# COMPACT_ATOMS: atom_id res chain seq x y z
N ARG A 1 -30.62 28.59 3.49
CA ARG A 1 -30.87 30.05 3.36
C ARG A 1 -32.13 30.50 4.10
N LYS A 2 -33.36 30.10 3.71
CA LYS A 2 -34.61 30.58 4.37
C LYS A 2 -34.80 30.24 5.86
N LYS A 3 -34.07 29.27 6.42
CA LYS A 3 -34.13 28.92 7.86
C LYS A 3 -33.19 29.75 8.76
N ILE A 4 -32.21 30.44 8.16
CA ILE A 4 -31.25 31.29 8.89
C ILE A 4 -31.87 32.67 9.16
N ASP A 5 -32.75 33.13 8.25
CA ASP A 5 -33.40 34.44 8.37
C ASP A 5 -34.47 34.44 9.48
N GLY A 6 -35.13 33.31 9.75
CA GLY A 6 -36.11 33.18 10.83
C GLY A 6 -35.54 33.24 12.26
N TRP A 7 -34.22 33.29 12.42
CA TRP A 7 -33.57 33.46 13.74
C TRP A 7 -33.26 34.94 14.05
N MET A 8 -33.55 35.86 13.11
CA MET A 8 -33.28 37.30 13.22
C MET A 8 -34.52 38.16 13.46
N ASP A 9 -35.74 37.67 13.22
CA ASP A 9 -36.98 38.45 13.38
C ASP A 9 -37.57 38.35 14.79
N GLY A 10 -36.76 38.72 15.78
CA GLY A 10 -37.21 39.12 17.11
C GLY A 10 -36.91 40.59 17.33
N GLN A 11 -37.44 41.46 16.47
CA GLN A 11 -37.44 42.90 16.69
C GLN A 11 -38.52 43.25 17.71
N ASP A 12 -38.10 43.62 18.92
CA ASP A 12 -38.74 44.66 19.71
C ASP A 12 -37.67 45.25 20.63
N CYS A 13 -37.02 46.31 20.15
CA CYS A 13 -36.20 47.20 20.98
C CYS A 13 -36.70 48.62 20.77
N PRO A 14 -37.37 49.25 21.76
CA PRO A 14 -37.68 50.66 21.68
C PRO A 14 -36.38 51.47 21.87
N ASN A 15 -36.33 52.53 21.08
CA ASN A 15 -35.28 53.52 20.94
C ASN A 15 -34.80 54.06 22.31
N THR A 16 -33.53 53.84 22.69
CA THR A 16 -32.84 54.74 23.61
C THR A 16 -31.33 54.76 23.34
N SER A 17 -30.87 55.91 22.90
CA SER A 17 -29.49 56.35 22.81
C SER A 17 -28.73 56.11 24.13
N LEU A 18 -27.55 55.48 24.05
CA LEU A 18 -26.27 55.89 24.68
C LEU A 18 -25.27 54.70 24.73
N ASN A 19 -24.03 55.00 24.37
CA ASN A 19 -22.79 54.23 24.65
C ASN A 19 -22.53 52.92 23.90
N GLY A 20 -21.97 53.04 22.68
CA GLY A 20 -20.63 52.52 22.34
C GLY A 20 -20.34 51.01 22.36
N THR A 21 -21.29 50.14 22.71
CA THR A 21 -21.04 48.71 22.92
C THR A 21 -21.52 47.81 21.77
N CYS A 22 -22.38 48.30 20.86
CA CYS A 22 -22.96 47.46 19.79
C CYS A 22 -21.98 47.12 18.64
N LEU A 23 -20.90 47.90 18.47
CA LEU A 23 -19.94 47.70 17.38
C LEU A 23 -18.93 46.56 17.61
N ARG A 24 -18.76 46.07 18.84
CA ARG A 24 -17.85 44.94 19.13
C ARG A 24 -18.45 43.57 18.81
N ASP A 25 -19.77 43.42 18.81
CA ASP A 25 -20.43 42.12 18.54
C ASP A 25 -20.69 41.86 17.05
N MET A 26 -20.72 42.92 16.22
CA MET A 26 -20.94 42.77 14.77
C MET A 26 -19.77 42.08 14.07
N SER A 27 -18.53 42.33 14.49
CA SER A 27 -17.34 41.67 13.93
C SER A 27 -17.25 40.18 14.30
N GLY A 28 -17.79 39.79 15.46
CA GLY A 28 -17.97 38.38 15.83
C GLY A 28 -19.07 37.70 15.02
N ALA A 29 -20.22 38.35 14.83
CA ALA A 29 -21.33 37.81 14.06
C ALA A 29 -21.01 37.64 12.56
N HIS A 30 -20.31 38.60 11.96
CA HIS A 30 -19.82 38.47 10.58
C HIS A 30 -18.82 37.32 10.43
N ARG A 31 -17.94 37.14 11.41
CA ARG A 31 -16.97 36.03 11.43
C ARG A 31 -17.67 34.67 11.56
N TRP A 32 -18.63 34.52 12.47
CA TRP A 32 -19.43 33.29 12.59
C TRP A 32 -20.21 33.00 11.31
N ARG A 33 -20.79 34.03 10.69
CA ARG A 33 -21.53 33.88 9.42
C ARG A 33 -20.62 33.44 8.28
N GLN A 34 -19.40 33.96 8.22
CA GLN A 34 -18.40 33.54 7.24
C GLN A 34 -18.00 32.07 7.44
N PHE A 35 -17.65 31.65 8.66
CA PHE A 35 -17.30 30.26 8.95
C PHE A 35 -18.46 29.28 8.70
N LEU A 36 -19.70 29.66 9.04
CA LEU A 36 -20.89 28.86 8.73
C LEU A 36 -21.09 28.68 7.24
N LEU A 37 -20.86 29.73 6.44
CA LEU A 37 -20.97 29.64 4.98
C LEU A 37 -19.88 28.75 4.39
N GLU A 38 -18.64 28.87 4.86
CA GLU A 38 -17.51 28.03 4.42
C GLU A 38 -17.75 26.55 4.74
N GLU A 39 -18.22 26.21 5.95
CA GLU A 39 -18.51 24.82 6.32
C GLU A 39 -19.72 24.24 5.56
N LEU A 40 -20.75 25.05 5.27
CA LEU A 40 -21.85 24.64 4.42
C LEU A 40 -21.42 24.41 2.97
N GLU A 41 -20.49 25.22 2.48
CA GLU A 41 -19.90 25.03 1.15
C GLU A 41 -19.08 23.74 1.08
N HIS A 42 -18.25 23.45 2.10
CA HIS A 42 -17.55 22.17 2.22
C HIS A 42 -18.50 20.97 2.26
N LEU A 43 -19.63 21.09 2.96
CA LEU A 43 -20.63 20.03 3.05
C LEU A 43 -21.31 19.79 1.70
N ASN A 44 -21.71 20.84 1.00
CA ASN A 44 -22.32 20.72 -0.33
C ASN A 44 -21.34 20.10 -1.34
N GLN A 45 -20.08 20.57 -1.36
CA GLN A 45 -19.04 20.01 -2.21
C GLN A 45 -18.79 18.52 -1.91
N ALA A 46 -18.65 18.16 -0.63
CA ALA A 46 -18.48 16.77 -0.23
C ALA A 46 -19.71 15.91 -0.56
N SER A 47 -20.93 16.45 -0.47
CA SER A 47 -22.16 15.73 -0.84
C SER A 47 -22.25 15.47 -2.35
N GLU A 48 -21.91 16.46 -3.18
CA GLU A 48 -21.84 16.28 -4.65
C GLU A 48 -20.78 15.26 -5.04
N GLU A 49 -19.62 15.33 -4.37
CA GLU A 49 -18.52 14.40 -4.58
C GLU A 49 -18.87 12.97 -4.14
N ILE A 50 -19.59 12.78 -3.02
CA ILE A 50 -20.12 11.47 -2.59
C ILE A 50 -21.03 10.90 -3.66
N ASN A 51 -22.04 11.65 -4.13
CA ASN A 51 -22.99 11.16 -5.13
C ASN A 51 -22.29 10.72 -6.43
N LYS A 52 -21.29 11.51 -6.87
CA LYS A 52 -20.50 11.19 -8.05
C LYS A 52 -19.67 9.93 -7.87
N LEU A 53 -18.95 9.82 -6.75
CA LEU A 53 -18.08 8.67 -6.47
C LEU A 53 -18.88 7.40 -6.23
N GLU A 54 -20.05 7.48 -5.59
CA GLU A 54 -20.95 6.34 -5.40
C GLU A 54 -21.48 5.81 -6.73
N LEU A 55 -21.91 6.70 -7.64
CA LEU A 55 -22.32 6.29 -8.98
C LEU A 55 -21.19 5.60 -9.76
N GLN A 56 -19.97 6.15 -9.67
CA GLN A 56 -18.79 5.55 -10.31
C GLN A 56 -18.41 4.20 -9.68
N LEU A 57 -18.56 4.06 -8.36
CA LEU A 57 -18.31 2.82 -7.64
C LEU A 57 -19.31 1.74 -8.06
N ASP A 58 -20.59 2.08 -8.19
CA ASP A 58 -21.62 1.14 -8.62
C ASP A 58 -21.44 0.67 -10.06
N ASP A 59 -21.05 1.57 -10.98
CA ASP A 59 -20.67 1.22 -12.34
C ASP A 59 -19.43 0.31 -12.36
N ALA A 60 -18.38 0.65 -11.59
CA ALA A 60 -17.17 -0.16 -11.49
C ALA A 60 -17.45 -1.56 -10.92
N ARG A 61 -18.26 -1.68 -9.86
CA ARG A 61 -18.69 -2.96 -9.27
C ARG A 61 -19.51 -3.78 -10.26
N SER A 62 -20.42 -3.16 -11.01
CA SER A 62 -21.23 -3.84 -12.01
C SER A 62 -20.39 -4.32 -13.19
N SER A 63 -19.44 -3.52 -13.64
CA SER A 63 -18.45 -3.91 -14.66
C SER A 63 -17.59 -5.08 -14.21
N TYR A 64 -17.09 -5.06 -12.96
CA TYR A 64 -16.32 -6.15 -12.37
C TYR A 64 -17.13 -7.46 -12.32
N ARG A 65 -18.38 -7.42 -11.83
CA ARG A 65 -19.28 -8.59 -11.81
C ARG A 65 -19.52 -9.17 -13.21
N ARG A 66 -19.70 -8.30 -14.22
CA ARG A 66 -19.87 -8.73 -15.62
C ARG A 66 -18.62 -9.44 -16.13
N ILE A 67 -17.44 -8.85 -15.95
CA ILE A 67 -16.16 -9.44 -16.38
C ILE A 67 -15.90 -10.77 -15.68
N LEU A 68 -16.21 -10.87 -14.38
CA LEU A 68 -16.08 -12.10 -13.60
C LEU A 68 -16.98 -13.21 -14.17
N THR A 69 -18.22 -12.87 -14.51
CA THR A 69 -19.16 -13.83 -15.11
C THR A 69 -18.73 -14.24 -16.53
N ASP A 70 -18.25 -13.29 -17.34
CA ASP A 70 -17.80 -13.54 -18.71
C ASP A 70 -16.53 -14.39 -18.75
N SER A 71 -15.57 -14.10 -17.88
CA SER A 71 -14.32 -14.85 -17.75
C SER A 71 -14.58 -16.28 -17.26
N ALA A 72 -15.43 -16.46 -16.24
CA ALA A 72 -15.83 -17.78 -15.77
C ALA A 72 -16.49 -18.61 -16.88
N ARG A 73 -17.40 -18.01 -17.66
CA ARG A 73 -18.03 -18.69 -18.81
C ARG A 73 -17.01 -19.13 -19.86
N LYS A 74 -16.09 -18.24 -20.25
CA LYS A 74 -15.05 -18.54 -21.25
C LYS A 74 -14.06 -19.60 -20.76
N LEU A 75 -13.64 -19.54 -19.50
CA LEU A 75 -12.77 -20.53 -18.88
C LEU A 75 -13.45 -21.89 -18.76
N ASN A 76 -14.73 -21.95 -18.39
CA ASN A 76 -15.51 -23.19 -18.32
C ASN A 76 -15.70 -23.83 -19.70
N ALA A 77 -15.88 -23.02 -20.75
CA ALA A 77 -15.96 -23.52 -22.13
C ALA A 77 -14.64 -24.20 -22.55
N GLN A 78 -13.49 -23.57 -22.28
CA GLN A 78 -12.18 -24.19 -22.53
C GLN A 78 -11.91 -25.37 -21.60
N GLY A 79 -12.34 -25.29 -20.34
CA GLY A 79 -12.23 -26.36 -19.35
C GLY A 79 -12.93 -27.64 -19.81
N SER A 80 -14.14 -27.51 -20.33
CA SER A 80 -14.92 -28.63 -20.89
C SER A 80 -14.22 -29.29 -22.09
N GLN A 81 -13.53 -28.52 -22.95
CA GLN A 81 -12.79 -29.06 -24.11
C GLN A 81 -11.52 -29.82 -23.70
N LEU A 82 -10.88 -29.40 -22.61
CA LEU A 82 -9.58 -29.90 -22.16
C LEU A 82 -9.72 -31.05 -21.14
N GLY A 83 -10.76 -31.04 -20.31
CA GLY A 83 -11.04 -32.08 -19.32
C GLY A 83 -9.88 -32.31 -18.35
N THR A 84 -9.50 -33.57 -18.14
CA THR A 84 -8.48 -33.97 -17.14
C THR A 84 -7.05 -33.50 -17.43
N CYS A 85 -6.77 -32.92 -18.61
CA CYS A 85 -5.43 -32.42 -18.90
C CYS A 85 -5.08 -31.17 -18.10
N ILE A 86 -6.06 -30.36 -17.68
CA ILE A 86 -5.83 -29.20 -16.82
C ILE A 86 -5.31 -29.65 -15.45
N GLU A 87 -6.03 -30.58 -14.80
CA GLU A 87 -5.64 -31.13 -13.49
C GLU A 87 -4.25 -31.77 -13.51
N LYS A 88 -3.95 -32.54 -14.56
CA LYS A 88 -2.64 -33.19 -14.72
C LYS A 88 -1.49 -32.20 -14.96
N ALA A 89 -1.78 -31.01 -15.51
CA ALA A 89 -0.76 -29.99 -15.73
C ALA A 89 -0.54 -29.08 -14.51
N ARG A 90 -1.49 -28.98 -13.56
CA ARG A 90 -1.40 -28.12 -12.37
C ARG A 90 -0.07 -28.26 -11.60
N PRO A 91 0.46 -29.47 -11.31
CA PRO A 91 1.71 -29.60 -10.55
C PRO A 91 2.91 -28.95 -11.24
N TYR A 92 2.93 -28.93 -12.57
CA TYR A 92 3.99 -28.26 -13.34
C TYR A 92 3.91 -26.75 -13.21
N TYR A 93 2.72 -26.16 -13.39
CA TYR A 93 2.54 -24.72 -13.29
C TYR A 93 2.77 -24.21 -11.85
N GLU A 94 2.34 -24.97 -10.84
CA GLU A 94 2.60 -24.62 -9.44
C GLU A 94 4.09 -24.72 -9.07
N ALA A 95 4.77 -25.78 -9.49
CA ALA A 95 6.22 -25.89 -9.30
C ALA A 95 6.98 -24.76 -10.01
N ARG A 96 6.49 -24.33 -11.19
CA ARG A 96 7.08 -23.21 -11.95
C ARG A 96 6.88 -21.87 -11.26
N ARG A 97 5.70 -21.65 -10.65
CA ARG A 97 5.40 -20.48 -9.81
C ARG A 97 6.38 -20.40 -8.64
N LEU A 98 6.49 -21.50 -7.88
CA LEU A 98 7.42 -21.60 -6.74
C LEU A 98 8.89 -21.41 -7.13
N ALA A 99 9.31 -21.91 -8.29
CA ALA A 99 10.69 -21.71 -8.77
C ALA A 99 10.96 -20.23 -9.10
N LYS A 100 10.02 -19.52 -9.74
CA LYS A 100 10.15 -18.08 -9.99
C LYS A 100 10.15 -17.26 -8.70
N GLU A 101 9.31 -17.62 -7.72
CA GLU A 101 9.31 -17.00 -6.39
C GLU A 101 10.66 -17.19 -5.67
N ALA A 102 11.20 -18.42 -5.67
CA ALA A 102 12.52 -18.71 -5.14
C ALA A 102 13.65 -17.96 -5.89
N GLN A 103 13.53 -17.79 -7.20
CA GLN A 103 14.46 -17.02 -8.02
C GLN A 103 14.45 -15.54 -7.63
N GLN A 104 13.26 -14.95 -7.45
CA GLN A 104 13.13 -13.56 -7.00
C GLN A 104 13.70 -13.37 -5.59
N GLU A 105 13.47 -14.30 -4.66
CA GLU A 105 14.07 -14.21 -3.33
C GLU A 105 15.59 -14.38 -3.38
N THR A 106 16.09 -15.23 -4.27
CA THR A 106 17.54 -15.37 -4.52
C THR A 106 18.14 -14.05 -4.99
N GLN A 107 17.48 -13.36 -5.93
CA GLN A 107 17.92 -12.06 -6.43
C GLN A 107 17.90 -11.00 -5.31
N LYS A 108 16.85 -10.94 -4.49
CA LYS A 108 16.78 -10.03 -3.34
C LYS A 108 17.88 -10.32 -2.33
N ALA A 109 18.12 -11.59 -2.00
CA ALA A 109 19.21 -12.01 -1.11
C ALA A 109 20.59 -11.68 -1.70
N ALA A 110 20.79 -11.83 -3.01
CA ALA A 110 22.01 -11.44 -3.71
C ALA A 110 22.27 -9.94 -3.57
N LEU A 111 21.26 -9.09 -3.83
CA LEU A 111 21.37 -7.63 -3.66
C LEU A 111 21.67 -7.23 -2.21
N ARG A 112 21.11 -7.93 -1.23
CA ARG A 112 21.43 -7.72 0.20
C ARG A 112 22.89 -8.07 0.50
N TYR A 113 23.37 -9.20 -0.02
CA TYR A 113 24.76 -9.61 0.11
C TYR A 113 25.71 -8.60 -0.57
N GLU A 114 25.43 -8.16 -1.79
CA GLU A 114 26.22 -7.14 -2.50
C GLU A 114 26.30 -5.84 -1.71
N ARG A 115 25.18 -5.38 -1.13
CA ARG A 115 25.18 -4.21 -0.24
C ARG A 115 26.05 -4.44 0.99
N ALA A 116 25.95 -5.59 1.65
CA ALA A 116 26.77 -5.93 2.82
C ALA A 116 28.27 -5.99 2.48
N VAL A 117 28.63 -6.56 1.33
CA VAL A 117 30.00 -6.56 0.81
C VAL A 117 30.50 -5.13 0.60
N SER A 118 29.71 -4.27 -0.06
CA SER A 118 30.07 -2.87 -0.29
C SER A 118 30.29 -2.11 1.02
N MET A 119 29.42 -2.30 2.02
CA MET A 119 29.57 -1.70 3.34
C MET A 119 30.82 -2.19 4.07
N HIS A 120 31.14 -3.49 4.02
CA HIS A 120 32.36 -4.03 4.60
C HIS A 120 33.62 -3.47 3.91
N THR A 121 33.63 -3.38 2.58
CA THR A 121 34.74 -2.77 1.83
C THR A 121 34.97 -1.31 2.24
N ALA A 122 33.91 -0.51 2.32
CA ALA A 122 34.00 0.88 2.77
C ALA A 122 34.50 0.98 4.23
N ALA A 123 34.06 0.07 5.11
CA ALA A 123 34.55 0.00 6.49
C ALA A 123 36.05 -0.31 6.55
N ARG A 124 36.53 -1.24 5.72
CA ARG A 124 37.97 -1.57 5.62
C ARG A 124 38.79 -0.39 5.09
N GLU A 125 38.29 0.34 4.11
CA GLU A 125 38.96 1.54 3.58
C GLU A 125 39.09 2.63 4.64
N MET A 126 38.06 2.82 5.49
CA MET A 126 38.13 3.77 6.61
C MET A 126 39.25 3.40 7.61
N VAL A 127 39.39 2.12 7.97
CA VAL A 127 40.49 1.65 8.84
C VAL A 127 41.83 1.87 8.15
N TYR A 128 41.96 1.53 6.86
CA TYR A 128 43.20 1.73 6.11
C TYR A 128 43.65 3.19 6.09
N VAL A 129 42.73 4.14 5.85
CA VAL A 129 43.04 5.58 5.88
C VAL A 129 43.45 6.03 7.28
N ALA A 130 42.77 5.54 8.33
CA ALA A 130 43.12 5.83 9.71
C ALA A 130 44.53 5.33 10.09
N GLU A 131 44.90 4.13 9.65
CA GLU A 131 46.24 3.55 9.85
C GLU A 131 47.34 4.35 9.12
N GLN A 132 47.08 4.81 7.89
CA GLN A 132 48.03 5.66 7.15
C GLN A 132 48.23 7.02 7.83
N GLY A 133 47.18 7.63 8.36
CA GLY A 133 47.26 8.87 9.13
C GLY A 133 48.11 8.72 10.41
N LEU A 134 47.95 7.58 11.11
CA LEU A 134 48.72 7.25 12.32
C LEU A 134 50.22 7.04 12.03
N LEU A 135 50.56 6.39 10.92
CA LEU A 135 51.96 6.17 10.52
C LEU A 135 52.67 7.45 10.05
N ALA A 136 51.91 8.43 9.54
CA ALA A 136 52.44 9.70 9.08
C ALA A 136 52.77 10.67 10.23
N ASP A 137 52.07 10.57 11.37
CA ASP A 137 52.24 11.49 12.50
C ASP A 137 52.94 10.79 13.69
N ARG A 138 54.25 11.03 13.88
CA ARG A 138 55.09 10.35 14.90
C ARG A 138 54.69 10.60 16.36
N ASN A 139 53.70 11.46 16.63
CA ASN A 139 53.31 11.91 17.97
C ASN A 139 51.87 11.54 18.39
N THR A 140 51.16 10.68 17.62
CA THR A 140 49.73 10.33 17.81
C THR A 140 49.48 9.09 18.67
N MET A 141 50.28 8.88 19.73
CA MET A 141 49.94 7.91 20.78
C MET A 141 49.02 8.56 21.84
N ASP A 142 47.95 9.20 21.39
CA ASP A 142 46.96 9.86 22.24
C ASP A 142 45.76 8.92 22.49
N PRO A 143 45.25 8.76 23.73
CA PRO A 143 44.19 7.81 24.06
C PRO A 143 42.91 7.94 23.20
N THR A 144 42.61 9.15 22.70
CA THR A 144 41.44 9.39 21.84
C THR A 144 41.54 8.71 20.47
N TRP A 145 42.76 8.58 19.94
CA TRP A 145 43.02 7.90 18.67
C TRP A 145 42.98 6.38 18.80
N GLN A 146 43.43 5.85 19.94
CA GLN A 146 43.28 4.42 20.25
C GLN A 146 41.80 4.03 20.34
N GLU A 147 40.97 4.87 20.96
CA GLU A 147 39.52 4.68 21.00
C GLU A 147 38.89 4.75 19.60
N MET A 148 39.32 5.70 18.75
CA MET A 148 38.85 5.82 17.37
C MET A 148 39.18 4.57 16.54
N LEU A 149 40.40 4.05 16.65
CA LEU A 149 40.81 2.85 15.93
C LEU A 149 40.03 1.62 16.43
N ASN A 150 39.87 1.48 17.75
CA ASN A 150 39.07 0.42 18.34
C ASN A 150 37.61 0.44 17.83
N HIS A 151 37.00 1.63 17.73
CA HIS A 151 35.67 1.79 17.16
C HIS A 151 35.63 1.44 15.66
N ALA A 152 36.62 1.90 14.88
CA ALA A 152 36.71 1.58 13.45
C ALA A 152 36.89 0.07 13.21
N THR A 153 37.73 -0.60 14.00
CA THR A 153 37.92 -2.06 13.97
C THR A 153 36.66 -2.80 14.39
N ALA A 154 35.96 -2.35 15.44
CA ALA A 154 34.68 -2.93 15.84
C ALA A 154 33.64 -2.85 14.71
N LYS A 155 33.57 -1.70 14.02
CA LYS A 155 32.66 -1.49 12.87
C LYS A 155 33.01 -2.34 11.65
N VAL A 156 34.30 -2.59 11.41
CA VAL A 156 34.74 -3.54 10.35
C VAL A 156 34.30 -4.97 10.69
N ASN A 157 34.46 -5.38 11.96
CA ASN A 157 34.04 -6.71 12.42
C ASN A 157 32.52 -6.89 12.32
N GLU A 158 31.73 -5.88 12.71
CA GLU A 158 30.27 -5.89 12.57
C GLU A 158 29.85 -6.01 11.09
N ALA A 159 30.46 -5.20 10.22
CA ALA A 159 30.18 -5.25 8.78
C ALA A 159 30.62 -6.59 8.15
N GLU A 160 31.70 -7.20 8.65
CA GLU A 160 32.13 -8.54 8.22
C GLU A 160 31.15 -9.63 8.66
N GLU A 161 30.66 -9.55 9.89
CA GLU A 161 29.69 -10.52 10.39
C GLU A 161 28.39 -10.45 9.58
N GLU A 162 27.90 -9.25 9.28
CA GLU A 162 26.72 -9.04 8.42
C GLU A 162 26.94 -9.53 6.98
N ARG A 163 28.14 -9.34 6.44
CA ARG A 163 28.55 -9.93 5.14
C ARG A 163 28.48 -11.46 5.17
N LEU A 164 28.98 -12.10 6.23
CA LEU A 164 28.96 -13.56 6.35
C LEU A 164 27.54 -14.11 6.55
N ARG A 165 26.68 -13.41 7.31
CA ARG A 165 25.26 -13.79 7.47
C ARG A 165 24.51 -13.70 6.15
N SER A 166 24.64 -12.58 5.45
CA SER A 166 24.00 -12.38 4.14
C SER A 166 24.52 -13.34 3.07
N GLU A 167 25.81 -13.70 3.11
CA GLU A 167 26.40 -14.73 2.23
C GLU A 167 25.76 -16.11 2.46
N ARG A 168 25.67 -16.56 3.72
CA ARG A 168 25.06 -17.85 4.06
C ARG A 168 23.59 -17.90 3.64
N GLU A 169 22.87 -16.81 3.84
CA GLU A 169 21.46 -16.72 3.43
C GLU A 169 21.32 -16.74 1.91
N HIS A 170 22.13 -15.98 1.18
CA HIS A 170 22.16 -16.03 -0.28
C HIS A 170 22.47 -17.44 -0.80
N GLN A 171 23.46 -18.13 -0.22
CA GLN A 171 23.79 -19.52 -0.57
C GLN A 171 22.62 -20.46 -0.31
N ARG A 172 21.96 -20.36 0.85
CA ARG A 172 20.82 -21.18 1.25
C ARG A 172 19.64 -21.01 0.27
N VAL A 173 19.26 -19.76 -0.01
CA VAL A 173 18.13 -19.45 -0.91
C VAL A 173 18.45 -19.88 -2.35
N THR A 174 19.70 -19.71 -2.79
CA THR A 174 20.16 -20.19 -4.11
C THR A 174 20.02 -21.71 -4.24
N GLN A 175 20.36 -22.48 -3.21
CA GLN A 175 20.18 -23.94 -3.22
C GLN A 175 18.70 -24.33 -3.32
N LEU A 176 17.82 -23.65 -2.60
CA LEU A 176 16.36 -23.87 -2.71
C LEU A 176 15.84 -23.55 -4.12
N CYS A 177 16.32 -22.46 -4.73
CA CYS A 177 15.99 -22.11 -6.11
C CYS A 177 16.40 -23.21 -7.09
N GLN A 178 17.64 -23.72 -6.97
CA GLN A 178 18.13 -24.82 -7.81
C GLN A 178 17.29 -26.09 -7.66
N GLN A 179 16.88 -26.44 -6.43
CA GLN A 179 16.01 -27.58 -6.18
C GLN A 179 14.61 -27.40 -6.80
N ALA A 180 14.03 -26.20 -6.68
CA ALA A 180 12.75 -25.87 -7.28
C ALA A 180 12.81 -25.93 -8.81
N GLU A 181 13.85 -25.37 -9.43
CA GLU A 181 14.08 -25.46 -10.88
C GLU A 181 14.28 -26.89 -11.37
N ALA A 182 15.02 -27.72 -10.63
CA ALA A 182 15.19 -29.15 -10.95
C ALA A 182 13.85 -29.91 -10.92
N ARG A 183 12.98 -29.59 -9.96
CA ARG A 183 11.61 -30.13 -9.90
C ARG A 183 10.79 -29.69 -11.11
N VAL A 184 10.88 -28.44 -11.53
CA VAL A 184 10.21 -27.93 -12.74
C VAL A 184 10.66 -28.69 -13.98
N GLN A 185 11.98 -28.88 -14.16
CA GLN A 185 12.53 -29.62 -15.29
C GLN A 185 12.05 -31.08 -15.32
N THR A 186 11.99 -31.72 -14.14
CA THR A 186 11.49 -33.10 -14.01
C THR A 186 10.04 -33.21 -14.43
N LEU A 187 9.18 -32.31 -13.93
CA LEU A 187 7.77 -32.25 -14.28
C LEU A 187 7.54 -31.88 -15.74
N GLN A 188 8.36 -30.98 -16.31
CA GLN A 188 8.30 -30.59 -17.72
C GLN A 188 8.56 -31.78 -18.65
N LYS A 189 9.56 -32.59 -18.33
CA LYS A 189 9.90 -33.80 -19.09
C LYS A 189 8.77 -34.84 -19.00
N ALA A 190 8.23 -35.07 -17.80
CA ALA A 190 7.18 -36.04 -17.56
C ALA A 190 5.82 -35.65 -18.19
N LEU A 191 5.47 -34.36 -18.20
CA LEU A 191 4.12 -33.87 -18.55
C LEU A 191 4.05 -33.09 -19.88
N LYS A 192 5.09 -33.15 -20.72
CA LYS A 192 5.25 -32.34 -21.95
C LYS A 192 3.97 -32.21 -22.81
N LYS A 193 3.33 -33.34 -23.15
CA LYS A 193 2.12 -33.35 -24.00
C LYS A 193 0.93 -32.66 -23.34
N VAL A 194 0.75 -32.85 -22.04
CA VAL A 194 -0.34 -32.28 -21.26
C VAL A 194 -0.16 -30.77 -21.14
N ILE A 195 1.06 -30.32 -20.87
CA ILE A 195 1.42 -28.89 -20.77
C ILE A 195 1.10 -28.16 -22.08
N VAL A 196 1.50 -28.72 -23.23
CA VAL A 196 1.23 -28.09 -24.54
C VAL A 196 -0.27 -27.99 -24.81
N LYS A 197 -1.04 -29.03 -24.47
CA LYS A 197 -2.50 -29.05 -24.67
C LYS A 197 -3.21 -28.06 -23.75
N SER A 198 -2.77 -27.93 -22.49
CA SER A 198 -3.39 -27.03 -21.51
C SER A 198 -2.94 -25.57 -21.60
N LYS A 199 -1.86 -25.28 -22.34
CA LYS A 199 -1.25 -23.95 -22.43
C LYS A 199 -2.26 -22.82 -22.77
N PRO A 200 -3.17 -22.96 -23.76
CA PRO A 200 -4.12 -21.89 -24.10
C PRO A 200 -5.07 -21.53 -22.96
N TYR A 201 -5.44 -22.51 -22.13
CA TYR A 201 -6.31 -22.29 -20.97
C TYR A 201 -5.60 -21.50 -19.88
N PHE A 202 -4.36 -21.85 -19.57
CA PHE A 202 -3.57 -21.14 -18.56
C PHE A 202 -3.21 -19.72 -19.01
N GLU A 203 -2.92 -19.50 -20.30
CA GLU A 203 -2.72 -18.15 -20.85
C GLU A 203 -3.98 -17.29 -20.78
N LEU A 204 -5.14 -17.86 -21.12
CA LEU A 204 -6.41 -17.15 -21.01
C LEU A 204 -6.78 -16.85 -19.54
N LYS A 205 -6.48 -17.77 -18.63
CA LYS A 205 -6.67 -17.57 -17.18
C LYS A 205 -5.84 -16.39 -16.68
N VAL A 206 -4.60 -16.21 -17.15
CA VAL A 206 -3.76 -15.04 -16.82
C VAL A 206 -4.39 -13.75 -17.31
N GLN A 207 -4.79 -13.71 -18.58
CA GLN A 207 -5.36 -12.49 -19.16
C GLN A 207 -6.60 -12.04 -18.37
N PHE A 208 -7.48 -12.97 -18.01
CA PHE A 208 -8.64 -12.63 -17.19
C PHE A 208 -8.29 -12.26 -15.75
N ASN A 209 -7.33 -12.94 -15.12
CA ASN A 209 -6.87 -12.58 -13.79
C ASN A 209 -6.31 -11.14 -13.78
N HIS A 210 -5.47 -10.77 -14.75
CA HIS A 210 -4.95 -9.40 -14.87
C HIS A 210 -6.05 -8.34 -14.99
N ILE A 211 -7.02 -8.57 -15.89
CA ILE A 211 -8.17 -7.66 -16.06
C ILE A 211 -9.01 -7.60 -14.77
N LEU A 212 -9.23 -8.74 -14.12
CA LEU A 212 -9.99 -8.79 -12.86
C LEU A 212 -9.28 -8.04 -11.74
N GLU A 213 -7.96 -8.18 -11.61
CA GLU A 213 -7.17 -7.45 -10.62
C GLU A 213 -7.15 -5.95 -10.91
N GLU A 214 -7.06 -5.52 -12.17
CA GLU A 214 -7.19 -4.10 -12.54
C GLU A 214 -8.55 -3.52 -12.13
N HIS A 215 -9.63 -4.22 -12.45
CA HIS A 215 -10.98 -3.79 -12.08
C HIS A 215 -11.23 -3.84 -10.56
N LYS A 216 -10.69 -4.84 -9.85
CA LYS A 216 -10.73 -4.95 -8.39
C LYS A 216 -9.97 -3.79 -7.74
N ALA A 217 -8.77 -3.48 -8.22
CA ALA A 217 -7.98 -2.34 -7.74
C ALA A 217 -8.72 -1.02 -7.92
N LYS A 218 -9.40 -0.83 -9.07
CA LYS A 218 -10.25 0.35 -9.31
C LYS A 218 -11.42 0.46 -8.33
N VAL A 219 -12.09 -0.66 -8.02
CA VAL A 219 -13.16 -0.71 -7.01
C VAL A 219 -12.64 -0.32 -5.64
N VAL A 220 -11.55 -0.95 -5.18
CA VAL A 220 -10.91 -0.64 -3.88
C VAL A 220 -10.47 0.82 -3.80
N GLN A 221 -9.92 1.37 -4.89
CA GLN A 221 -9.54 2.78 -4.96
C GLN A 221 -10.76 3.71 -4.80
N LEU A 222 -11.85 3.44 -5.51
CA LEU A 222 -13.08 4.24 -5.43
C LEU A 222 -13.73 4.11 -4.04
N GLU A 223 -13.74 2.92 -3.45
CA GLU A 223 -14.21 2.71 -2.06
C GLU A 223 -13.39 3.53 -1.07
N GLY A 224 -12.07 3.54 -1.23
CA GLY A 224 -11.17 4.37 -0.42
C GLY A 224 -11.43 5.87 -0.60
N GLN A 225 -11.74 6.32 -1.82
CA GLN A 225 -12.11 7.73 -2.08
C GLN A 225 -13.47 8.08 -1.45
N VAL A 226 -14.50 7.25 -1.63
CA VAL A 226 -15.82 7.44 -1.01
C VAL A 226 -15.67 7.52 0.51
N SER A 227 -14.90 6.63 1.12
CA SER A 227 -14.62 6.66 2.57
C SER A 227 -13.98 7.98 3.00
N LYS A 228 -12.96 8.47 2.27
CA LYS A 228 -12.30 9.76 2.54
C LYS A 228 -13.23 10.97 2.41
N VAL A 229 -14.13 10.98 1.43
CA VAL A 229 -15.08 12.09 1.27
C VAL A 229 -16.18 12.02 2.34
N LYS A 230 -16.63 10.82 2.70
CA LYS A 230 -17.57 10.63 3.84
C LYS A 230 -16.98 11.07 5.16
N THR A 231 -15.68 10.82 5.41
CA THR A 231 -15.02 11.37 6.61
C THR A 231 -14.94 12.89 6.55
N ARG A 232 -14.61 13.50 5.40
CA ARG A 232 -14.63 14.97 5.21
C ARG A 232 -16.02 15.56 5.47
N TYR A 233 -17.08 14.95 4.94
CA TYR A 233 -18.46 15.34 5.18
C TYR A 233 -18.83 15.26 6.67
N SER A 234 -18.44 14.17 7.33
CA SER A 234 -18.68 13.97 8.77
C SER A 234 -17.94 14.99 9.63
N VAL A 235 -16.72 15.39 9.25
CA VAL A 235 -15.96 16.44 9.92
C VAL A 235 -16.63 17.81 9.75
N ALA A 236 -17.08 18.15 8.55
CA ALA A 236 -17.79 19.41 8.31
C ALA A 236 -19.10 19.50 9.12
N LEU A 237 -19.85 18.39 9.24
CA LEU A 237 -21.02 18.32 10.11
C LEU A 237 -20.67 18.58 11.58
N ARG A 238 -19.63 17.93 12.12
CA ARG A 238 -19.17 18.15 13.50
C ARG A 238 -18.71 19.60 13.73
N ASN A 239 -18.06 20.20 12.75
CA ASN A 239 -17.65 21.61 12.82
C ASN A 239 -18.88 22.53 12.90
N LEU A 240 -19.92 22.27 12.10
CA LEU A 240 -21.18 23.02 12.16
C LEU A 240 -21.89 22.86 13.51
N GLU A 241 -21.91 21.64 14.06
CA GLU A 241 -22.43 21.37 15.41
C GLU A 241 -21.65 22.16 16.47
N GLN A 242 -20.32 22.17 16.41
CA GLN A 242 -19.48 22.91 17.35
C GLN A 242 -19.69 24.42 17.24
N ILE A 243 -19.79 24.97 16.02
CA ILE A 243 -20.09 26.38 15.79
C ILE A 243 -21.47 26.72 16.38
N SER A 244 -22.46 25.86 16.15
CA SER A 244 -23.80 26.03 16.71
C SER A 244 -23.76 26.07 18.24
N GLU A 245 -23.12 25.10 18.88
CA GLU A 245 -22.98 25.03 20.33
C GLU A 245 -22.26 26.25 20.91
N GLN A 246 -21.21 26.74 20.25
CA GLN A 246 -20.49 27.95 20.67
C GLN A 246 -21.37 29.21 20.59
N ILE A 247 -22.17 29.36 19.54
CA ILE A 247 -23.14 30.46 19.42
C ILE A 247 -24.19 30.38 20.53
N HIS A 248 -24.72 29.17 20.82
CA HIS A 248 -25.68 28.96 21.89
C HIS A 248 -25.09 29.23 23.27
N ALA A 249 -23.87 28.76 23.54
CA ALA A 249 -23.15 29.02 24.80
C ALA A 249 -22.87 30.52 24.99
N GLN A 250 -22.48 31.24 23.93
CA GLN A 250 -22.23 32.68 23.98
C GLN A 250 -23.53 33.45 24.24
N ARG A 251 -24.65 33.09 23.61
CA ARG A 251 -25.98 33.66 23.90
C ARG A 251 -26.47 33.34 25.31
N GLY A 252 -26.22 32.12 25.79
CA GLY A 252 -26.52 31.68 27.15
C GLY A 252 -25.76 32.49 28.21
N ARG A 253 -24.47 32.77 27.96
CA ARG A 253 -23.64 33.63 28.82
C ARG A 253 -24.12 35.09 28.84
N VAL A 254 -24.51 35.65 27.69
CA VAL A 254 -25.09 37.00 27.62
C VAL A 254 -26.42 37.09 28.37
N ARG A 255 -27.26 36.06 28.27
CA ARG A 255 -28.51 35.95 29.03
C ARG A 255 -28.29 35.74 30.54
N ALA A 256 -27.28 34.96 30.94
CA ALA A 256 -26.95 34.73 32.34
C ALA A 256 -26.26 35.93 33.02
N SER A 257 -25.48 36.72 32.26
CA SER A 257 -24.83 37.95 32.75
C SER A 257 -25.84 39.09 32.97
N ARG A 258 -26.95 39.10 32.22
CA ARG A 258 -28.13 39.90 32.56
C ARG A 258 -28.89 39.23 33.70
N ARG A 259 -28.49 39.52 34.95
CA ARG A 259 -29.22 39.07 36.14
C ARG A 259 -30.71 39.48 36.07
N PRO A 260 -31.65 38.65 36.56
CA PRO A 260 -33.08 38.97 36.53
C PRO A 260 -33.37 40.19 37.41
N LEU A 261 -33.85 41.26 36.81
CA LEU A 261 -34.72 42.20 37.51
C LEU A 261 -36.10 41.52 37.61
N ASP A 262 -36.57 41.52 38.84
CA ASP A 262 -37.76 40.85 39.36
C ASP A 262 -39.01 40.98 38.47
N GLY A 263 -39.75 39.88 38.33
CA GLY A 263 -40.95 39.83 37.50
C GLY A 263 -41.41 38.40 37.20
N CYS A 264 -42.18 37.83 38.11
CA CYS A 264 -42.88 36.55 38.00
C CYS A 264 -43.58 36.34 36.65
N GLY A 265 -43.38 35.17 36.04
CA GLY A 265 -44.12 34.76 34.86
C GLY A 265 -43.76 33.33 34.45
N GLY A 266 -44.25 32.35 35.20
CA GLY A 266 -44.13 30.95 34.82
C GLY A 266 -44.69 30.71 33.43
N ARG A 267 -43.89 30.09 32.56
CA ARG A 267 -44.34 29.28 31.44
C ARG A 267 -43.21 28.32 31.03
N SER A 268 -43.63 27.09 30.86
CA SER A 268 -42.87 25.85 30.82
C SER A 268 -41.75 25.80 29.78
N SER A 269 -40.72 25.01 30.08
CA SER A 269 -39.70 24.54 29.13
C SER A 269 -40.32 24.16 27.79
N PRO A 270 -39.81 24.66 26.64
CA PRO A 270 -40.12 24.04 25.38
C PRO A 270 -39.37 22.69 25.38
N VAL A 271 -40.14 21.63 25.52
CA VAL A 271 -39.69 20.27 25.18
C VAL A 271 -39.28 20.31 23.71
N GLY A 272 -37.97 20.31 23.49
CA GLY A 272 -37.38 20.39 22.16
C GLY A 272 -37.66 19.12 21.36
N ALA A 273 -38.50 19.24 20.34
CA ALA A 273 -38.70 18.21 19.32
C ALA A 273 -37.46 18.04 18.41
N GLU A 274 -36.39 18.82 18.63
CA GLU A 274 -35.12 18.69 17.92
C GLU A 274 -34.18 17.61 18.49
N ALA A 275 -34.39 17.15 19.74
CA ALA A 275 -33.57 16.06 20.31
C ALA A 275 -33.94 14.69 19.72
N GLU A 276 -35.20 14.47 19.32
CA GLU A 276 -35.64 13.20 18.72
C GLU A 276 -35.03 12.94 17.35
N TRP A 277 -34.77 13.97 16.54
CA TRP A 277 -34.19 13.77 15.20
C TRP A 277 -32.70 13.38 15.30
N VAL A 278 -31.97 13.99 16.23
CA VAL A 278 -30.56 13.69 16.51
C VAL A 278 -30.42 12.33 17.19
N GLU A 279 -31.30 11.98 18.14
CA GLU A 279 -31.25 10.67 18.81
C GLU A 279 -31.74 9.52 17.90
N ARG A 280 -32.70 9.79 17.00
CA ARG A 280 -33.14 8.82 15.98
C ARG A 280 -32.11 8.62 14.87
N HIS A 281 -31.29 9.63 14.57
CA HIS A 281 -30.11 9.51 13.68
C HIS A 281 -28.85 8.99 14.38
N ARG A 282 -28.81 9.02 15.72
CA ARG A 282 -27.83 8.29 16.53
C ARG A 282 -28.15 6.79 16.61
N GLN A 283 -29.44 6.44 16.64
CA GLN A 283 -29.93 5.06 16.62
C GLN A 283 -29.88 4.40 15.24
N SER A 284 -29.96 5.18 14.15
CA SER A 284 -29.67 4.68 12.79
C SER A 284 -28.16 4.74 12.55
N GLY A 285 -27.47 3.73 13.09
CA GLY A 285 -26.02 3.64 13.17
C GLY A 285 -25.27 3.82 11.85
N TRP A 286 -24.72 5.02 11.65
CA TRP A 286 -23.63 5.28 10.72
C TRP A 286 -22.30 5.20 11.50
N GLY A 287 -21.91 3.99 11.89
CA GLY A 287 -20.64 3.81 12.60
C GLY A 287 -20.31 2.45 13.17
N GLN A 288 -21.24 1.48 13.21
CA GLN A 288 -20.94 0.11 13.68
C GLN A 288 -21.59 -1.03 12.86
N ALA A 289 -22.35 -0.74 11.82
CA ALA A 289 -22.88 -1.77 10.90
C ALA A 289 -22.10 -1.75 9.58
N SER A 290 -20.84 -2.17 9.63
CA SER A 290 -20.07 -2.56 8.45
C SER A 290 -19.50 -3.97 8.60
N GLU A 291 -20.20 -4.82 9.34
CA GLU A 291 -20.09 -6.28 9.27
C GLU A 291 -21.53 -6.77 9.42
N GLU A 292 -22.06 -7.44 8.38
CA GLU A 292 -23.41 -8.00 8.31
C GLU A 292 -24.57 -6.99 8.33
N GLU A 293 -25.15 -6.70 7.15
CA GLU A 293 -26.58 -6.38 6.91
C GLU A 293 -26.69 -5.70 5.52
N GLY A 294 -26.69 -6.54 4.49
CA GLY A 294 -26.80 -6.13 3.09
C GLY A 294 -26.85 -7.35 2.18
N LEU A 295 -27.56 -8.40 2.60
CA LEU A 295 -27.60 -9.70 1.94
C LEU A 295 -28.98 -10.35 2.09
N GLU A 296 -30.05 -9.60 1.86
CA GLU A 296 -31.39 -10.17 1.68
C GLU A 296 -32.08 -9.50 0.49
N GLY A 297 -31.87 -10.12 -0.67
CA GLY A 297 -32.39 -9.65 -1.94
C GLY A 297 -31.78 -10.40 -3.11
N SER A 298 -32.07 -11.70 -3.21
CA SER A 298 -32.05 -12.46 -4.47
C SER A 298 -30.71 -12.95 -5.08
N ASP A 299 -29.60 -13.09 -4.35
CA ASP A 299 -28.35 -13.62 -4.97
C ASP A 299 -27.40 -14.43 -4.05
N ARG A 300 -27.92 -15.12 -3.02
CA ARG A 300 -27.07 -15.93 -2.10
C ARG A 300 -26.41 -17.16 -2.74
N LEU A 301 -26.80 -17.56 -3.94
CA LEU A 301 -26.18 -18.68 -4.67
C LEU A 301 -24.98 -18.26 -5.53
N SER A 302 -24.76 -16.95 -5.75
CA SER A 302 -23.67 -16.46 -6.60
C SER A 302 -22.43 -16.07 -5.79
N VAL A 303 -22.57 -15.48 -4.60
CA VAL A 303 -21.42 -14.97 -3.83
C VAL A 303 -20.49 -16.08 -3.35
N ILE A 304 -21.00 -17.23 -2.89
CA ILE A 304 -20.16 -18.35 -2.43
C ILE A 304 -19.42 -19.00 -3.62
N SER A 305 -20.09 -19.14 -4.76
CA SER A 305 -19.50 -19.65 -6.00
C SER A 305 -18.44 -18.70 -6.57
N LEU A 306 -18.70 -17.39 -6.54
CA LEU A 306 -17.79 -16.35 -7.02
C LEU A 306 -16.62 -16.08 -6.05
N GLN A 307 -16.82 -16.18 -4.74
CA GLN A 307 -15.75 -16.12 -3.73
C GLN A 307 -14.82 -17.33 -3.87
N THR A 308 -15.37 -18.52 -4.18
CA THR A 308 -14.59 -19.74 -4.44
C THR A 308 -13.79 -19.62 -5.74
N ILE A 309 -14.38 -19.07 -6.81
CA ILE A 309 -13.68 -18.81 -8.08
C ILE A 309 -12.63 -17.70 -7.94
N ALA A 310 -12.90 -16.65 -7.18
CA ALA A 310 -11.96 -15.58 -6.86
C ALA A 310 -10.80 -16.07 -5.97
N SER A 311 -11.07 -16.88 -4.95
CA SER A 311 -10.03 -17.54 -4.15
C SER A 311 -9.22 -18.59 -4.94
N ASP A 312 -9.82 -19.27 -5.92
CA ASP A 312 -9.11 -20.18 -6.84
C ASP A 312 -8.33 -19.44 -7.96
N LEU A 313 -8.61 -18.14 -8.15
CA LEU A 313 -7.83 -17.22 -8.98
C LEU A 313 -6.66 -16.61 -8.19
N GLU A 314 -6.89 -16.16 -6.95
CA GLU A 314 -5.88 -15.57 -6.04
C GLU A 314 -4.75 -16.55 -5.68
N LYS A 315 -4.99 -17.86 -5.71
CA LYS A 315 -3.96 -18.87 -5.41
C LYS A 315 -3.04 -19.23 -6.59
N CYS A 316 -3.24 -18.64 -7.77
CA CYS A 316 -2.49 -19.02 -8.97
C CYS A 316 -1.87 -17.82 -9.70
N ASP A 317 -1.22 -16.93 -8.96
CA ASP A 317 -0.45 -15.83 -9.55
C ASP A 317 1.00 -16.26 -9.80
N SER A 318 1.26 -16.82 -10.98
CA SER A 318 2.39 -16.42 -11.85
C SER A 318 2.42 -17.32 -13.10
N VAL A 319 1.46 -17.10 -13.99
CA VAL A 319 1.52 -17.69 -15.34
C VAL A 319 1.92 -16.60 -16.37
N GLU A 320 2.13 -15.36 -15.93
CA GLU A 320 2.71 -14.25 -16.72
C GLU A 320 4.04 -14.61 -17.41
N HIS A 321 4.77 -15.61 -16.89
CA HIS A 321 6.05 -16.05 -17.44
C HIS A 321 5.94 -17.18 -18.48
N LEU A 322 4.74 -17.56 -18.94
CA LEU A 322 4.60 -18.53 -20.05
C LEU A 322 5.04 -17.98 -21.42
N GLY A 323 5.17 -16.66 -21.56
CA GLY A 323 5.71 -16.02 -22.75
C GLY A 323 7.15 -16.46 -23.09
N GLU A 324 7.93 -16.89 -22.10
CA GLU A 324 9.33 -17.33 -22.29
C GLU A 324 9.48 -18.74 -22.88
N LEU A 325 8.38 -19.45 -23.18
CA LEU A 325 8.45 -20.80 -23.76
C LEU A 325 8.76 -20.86 -25.26
N SER A 326 9.10 -19.74 -25.92
CA SER A 326 9.46 -19.76 -27.35
C SER A 326 10.93 -20.08 -27.64
N ASP A 327 11.87 -19.89 -26.71
CA ASP A 327 13.31 -19.80 -27.08
C ASP A 327 14.28 -20.79 -26.40
N CYS A 328 13.82 -21.93 -25.91
CA CYS A 328 14.74 -23.00 -25.46
C CYS A 328 14.83 -24.19 -26.44
N GLY A 329 14.67 -23.89 -27.73
CA GLY A 329 14.95 -24.80 -28.83
C GLY A 329 16.39 -24.72 -29.36
N SER A 330 17.40 -24.35 -28.57
CA SER A 330 18.81 -24.48 -28.99
C SER A 330 19.80 -24.40 -27.83
N VAL A 331 19.89 -25.45 -27.01
CA VAL A 331 21.15 -25.76 -26.31
C VAL A 331 21.47 -27.22 -26.59
N ARG A 332 21.93 -27.44 -27.82
CA ARG A 332 22.72 -28.61 -28.19
C ARG A 332 24.09 -28.43 -27.52
N GLY A 333 24.53 -29.47 -26.83
CA GLY A 333 25.57 -29.38 -25.82
C GLY A 333 26.91 -28.84 -26.29
N GLU A 334 27.54 -28.07 -25.40
CA GLU A 334 28.99 -27.99 -25.32
C GLU A 334 29.43 -28.16 -23.85
N GLU A 335 30.21 -29.20 -23.71
CA GLU A 335 30.98 -29.67 -22.58
C GLU A 335 31.88 -28.57 -22.00
N ARG A 336 31.51 -27.99 -20.84
CA ARG A 336 32.42 -27.11 -20.12
C ARG A 336 33.27 -27.91 -19.13
N GLY A 337 34.37 -28.41 -19.67
CA GLY A 337 35.45 -29.04 -18.92
C GLY A 337 35.98 -28.16 -17.79
N ARG A 338 36.16 -28.77 -16.62
CA ARG A 338 36.93 -28.24 -15.49
C ARG A 338 38.34 -27.90 -15.98
N ARG A 339 38.82 -26.68 -15.76
CA ARG A 339 40.28 -26.44 -15.80
C ARG A 339 40.74 -25.52 -14.69
N ALA A 340 41.69 -26.09 -13.95
CA ALA A 340 42.28 -25.62 -12.73
C ALA A 340 43.07 -24.32 -12.87
N VAL A 341 43.06 -23.58 -11.77
CA VAL A 341 43.98 -22.51 -11.39
C VAL A 341 45.43 -23.00 -11.51
N ARG A 342 46.25 -22.31 -12.31
CA ARG A 342 47.72 -22.26 -12.15
C ARG A 342 48.23 -20.86 -12.45
N GLY A 343 48.79 -20.23 -11.42
CA GLY A 343 49.50 -18.96 -11.53
C GLY A 343 50.85 -19.11 -12.25
N ALA A 344 51.28 -18.04 -12.92
CA ALA A 344 52.63 -17.88 -13.43
C ALA A 344 53.07 -16.41 -13.29
N LYS A 345 54.28 -16.25 -12.74
CA LYS A 345 54.97 -15.01 -12.31
C LYS A 345 55.40 -14.10 -13.49
N PRO A 346 55.68 -12.81 -13.24
CA PRO A 346 56.12 -11.86 -14.28
C PRO A 346 57.62 -11.99 -14.63
N LYS A 347 57.95 -11.77 -15.91
CA LYS A 347 59.30 -11.80 -16.52
C LYS A 347 60.18 -10.64 -16.06
N THR A 348 61.37 -10.94 -15.58
CA THR A 348 62.47 -9.99 -15.33
C THR A 348 63.42 -9.85 -16.53
N ARG A 349 63.66 -8.59 -16.90
CA ARG A 349 64.86 -7.95 -17.50
C ARG A 349 65.98 -8.86 -18.05
N GLY A 350 66.22 -8.78 -19.35
CA GLY A 350 67.49 -9.14 -19.99
C GLY A 350 68.38 -7.92 -20.19
N LYS A 351 69.47 -7.83 -19.42
CA LYS A 351 70.65 -7.00 -19.73
C LYS A 351 71.56 -7.82 -20.63
N LYS A 352 71.86 -7.36 -21.85
CA LYS A 352 72.96 -7.90 -22.67
C LYS A 352 74.25 -7.15 -22.31
N GLN A 353 75.27 -7.90 -21.87
CA GLN A 353 76.64 -7.43 -21.72
C GLN A 353 77.37 -7.52 -23.06
N LEU A 354 78.15 -6.48 -23.36
CA LEU A 354 79.29 -6.51 -24.27
C LEU A 354 80.35 -7.49 -23.75
N LYS A 355 80.99 -8.23 -24.67
CA LYS A 355 82.43 -8.58 -24.66
C LYS A 355 82.82 -9.22 -26.01
N ASP A 356 83.49 -8.40 -26.81
CA ASP A 356 84.69 -8.61 -27.64
C ASP A 356 84.93 -9.95 -28.35
N VAL A 357 85.09 -9.90 -29.68
CA VAL A 357 86.26 -10.44 -30.42
C VAL A 357 86.43 -9.67 -31.75
N LEU A 358 87.66 -9.20 -32.00
CA LEU A 358 88.27 -8.55 -33.19
C LEU A 358 88.05 -7.05 -33.42
#